data_AF-A0A1F4VYV3-F1
#
_entry.id   AF-A0A1F4VYV3-F1
#
_cell.length_a   1.000
_cell.length_b   1.000
_cell.length_c   1.000
_cell.angle_alpha   90.00
_cell.angle_beta   90.00
_cell.angle_gamma   90.00
#
_symmetry.space_group_name_H-M   'P 1'
#
loop_
_entity.id
_entity.type
_entity.pdbx_description
1 polymer ?
#
loop_
_entity_poly.entity_id
_entity_poly.type
_entity_poly.pdbx_seq_one_letter_code
_entity_poly.pdbx_strand_id
1 'polypeptide(L)'
;MTGDEFAVELSDKGLIALVNAAERLLKSDHYYARLRRVLTNGIDPKVLTDFLVLDDVVLAVMHGVAETSDVWAEFKQARIDAFLKARESAERKLDVREHDRMLRLHDHLLGYRNERETAEKVLDAVYGPPRKGKVY
;
A
#
# COMPACT_ATOMS: atom_id res chain seq x y z
N MET A 1 -4.94 -14.41 31.29
CA MET A 1 -5.70 -13.89 30.13
C MET A 1 -6.49 -12.70 30.60
N THR A 2 -6.02 -11.49 30.30
CA THR A 2 -6.78 -10.23 30.29
C THR A 2 -5.86 -9.21 29.63
N GLY A 3 -5.64 -9.38 28.32
CA GLY A 3 -5.09 -8.31 27.51
C GLY A 3 -6.28 -7.43 27.18
N ASP A 4 -6.50 -6.39 27.98
CA ASP A 4 -7.32 -5.26 27.58
C ASP A 4 -6.82 -4.82 26.20
N GLU A 5 -7.58 -5.20 25.18
CA GLU A 5 -7.40 -4.72 23.84
C GLU A 5 -7.51 -3.19 23.92
N PHE A 6 -6.46 -2.52 23.47
CA PHE A 6 -6.43 -1.08 23.26
C PHE A 6 -7.42 -0.70 22.15
N ALA A 7 -8.72 -0.89 22.40
CA ALA A 7 -9.78 -0.19 21.70
C ALA A 7 -9.72 1.25 22.20
N VAL A 8 -8.76 2.01 21.68
CA VAL A 8 -8.75 3.46 21.82
C VAL A 8 -10.00 3.93 21.08
N GLU A 9 -11.07 4.21 21.83
CA GLU A 9 -12.21 4.96 21.31
C GLU A 9 -11.67 6.33 20.88
N LEU A 10 -11.31 6.44 19.60
CA LEU A 10 -11.01 7.72 19.00
C LEU A 10 -12.30 8.53 19.09
N SER A 11 -12.31 9.55 19.95
CA SER A 11 -13.35 10.58 19.90
C SER A 11 -13.56 11.03 18.45
N ASP A 12 -14.78 11.43 18.08
CA ASP A 12 -15.11 11.85 16.70
C ASP A 12 -14.09 12.86 16.12
N LYS A 13 -13.54 13.73 16.98
CA LYS A 13 -12.48 14.68 16.61
C LYS A 13 -11.15 14.01 16.26
N GLY A 14 -10.77 12.96 16.98
CA GLY A 14 -9.56 12.17 16.72
C GLY A 14 -9.67 11.38 15.41
N LEU A 15 -10.85 10.80 15.14
CA LEU A 15 -11.11 10.10 13.87
C LEU A 15 -11.05 11.06 12.67
N ILE A 16 -11.71 12.22 12.77
CA ILE A 16 -11.66 13.26 11.72
C ILE A 16 -10.22 13.72 11.47
N ALA A 17 -9.43 13.93 12.52
CA ALA A 17 -8.03 14.35 12.38
C ALA A 17 -7.19 13.27 11.68
N LEU A 18 -7.40 12.00 12.00
CA LEU A 18 -6.72 10.87 11.37
C LEU A 18 -7.08 10.74 9.89
N VAL A 19 -8.38 10.83 9.55
CA VAL A 19 -8.85 10.82 8.17
C VAL A 19 -8.19 11.95 7.37
N ASN A 20 -8.22 13.18 7.88
CA ASN A 20 -7.59 14.33 7.22
C ASN A 20 -6.08 14.16 7.04
N ALA A 21 -5.39 13.56 8.03
CA ALA A 21 -3.96 13.31 7.95
C ALA A 21 -3.61 12.25 6.89
N ALA A 22 -4.37 11.16 6.84
CA ALA A 22 -4.19 10.10 5.86
C ALA A 22 -4.52 10.58 4.44
N GLU A 23 -5.54 11.43 4.28
CA GLU A 23 -5.86 12.05 3.00
C GLU A 23 -4.70 12.93 2.50
N ARG A 24 -4.14 13.77 3.39
CA ARG A 24 -2.96 14.60 3.07
C ARG A 24 -1.75 13.76 2.72
N LEU A 25 -1.51 12.66 3.45
CA LEU A 25 -0.43 11.73 3.15
C LEU A 25 -0.61 11.14 1.75
N LEU A 26 -1.79 10.61 1.44
CA LEU A 26 -2.09 9.95 0.17
C LEU A 26 -1.94 10.90 -1.02
N LYS A 27 -2.35 12.16 -0.85
CA LYS A 27 -2.23 13.22 -1.86
C LYS A 27 -0.84 13.88 -1.89
N SER A 28 0.08 13.50 -1.01
CA SER A 28 1.41 14.10 -0.94
C SER A 28 2.38 13.55 -2.00
N ASP A 29 3.33 14.39 -2.40
CA ASP A 29 4.47 13.97 -3.20
C ASP A 29 5.33 12.93 -2.48
N HIS A 30 5.31 12.89 -1.14
CA HIS A 30 6.06 11.92 -0.37
C HIS A 30 5.56 10.50 -0.59
N TYR A 31 4.25 10.29 -0.47
CA TYR A 31 3.63 8.99 -0.72
C TYR A 31 3.92 8.51 -2.15
N TYR A 32 3.70 9.38 -3.13
CA TYR A 32 4.02 9.12 -4.53
C TYR A 32 5.50 8.77 -4.75
N ALA A 33 6.43 9.55 -4.20
CA ALA A 33 7.86 9.33 -4.37
C ALA A 33 8.32 8.00 -3.76
N ARG A 34 7.76 7.62 -2.60
CA ARG A 34 8.03 6.34 -1.92
C ARG A 34 7.49 5.16 -2.72
N LEU A 35 6.25 5.24 -3.19
CA LEU A 35 5.65 4.22 -4.05
C LEU A 35 6.45 4.03 -5.34
N ARG A 36 6.78 5.14 -6.02
CA ARG A 36 7.62 5.09 -7.22
C ARG A 36 8.98 4.44 -6.96
N ARG A 37 9.62 4.76 -5.82
CA ARG A 37 10.90 4.17 -5.42
C ARG A 37 10.78 2.66 -5.19
N VAL A 38 9.68 2.21 -4.57
CA VAL A 38 9.38 0.78 -4.44
C VAL A 38 9.20 0.13 -5.81
N LEU A 39 8.45 0.74 -6.73
CA LEU A 39 8.27 0.15 -8.06
C LEU A 39 9.59 0.09 -8.85
N THR A 40 10.55 0.98 -8.57
CA THR A 40 11.87 0.97 -9.24
C THR A 40 12.89 0.04 -8.56
N ASN A 41 12.87 -0.05 -7.22
CA ASN A 41 13.90 -0.72 -6.42
C ASN A 41 13.30 -1.72 -5.40
N GLY A 42 12.14 -2.29 -5.71
CA GLY A 42 11.29 -3.00 -4.75
C GLY A 42 11.85 -4.30 -4.20
N ILE A 43 12.98 -4.77 -4.74
CA ILE A 43 13.74 -5.89 -4.20
C ILE A 43 14.47 -5.54 -2.90
N ASP A 44 14.71 -4.24 -2.63
CA ASP A 44 15.30 -3.79 -1.37
C ASP A 44 14.25 -3.82 -0.25
N PRO A 45 14.39 -4.70 0.77
CA PRO A 45 13.40 -4.83 1.83
C PRO A 45 13.22 -3.55 2.65
N LYS A 46 14.24 -2.68 2.75
CA LYS A 46 14.14 -1.41 3.49
C LYS A 46 13.26 -0.42 2.74
N VAL A 47 13.46 -0.30 1.43
CA VAL A 47 12.63 0.57 0.56
C VAL A 47 11.18 0.11 0.60
N LEU A 48 10.96 -1.21 0.54
CA LEU A 48 9.63 -1.79 0.63
C LEU A 48 8.99 -1.54 2.00
N THR A 49 9.70 -1.82 3.10
CA THR A 49 9.21 -1.62 4.47
C THR A 49 8.80 -0.16 4.73
N ASP A 50 9.63 0.79 4.31
CA ASP A 50 9.34 2.23 4.44
C ASP A 50 7.98 2.59 3.81
N PHE A 51 7.69 2.04 2.63
CA PHE A 51 6.42 2.29 1.96
C PHE A 51 5.26 1.52 2.61
N LEU A 52 5.47 0.26 3.01
CA LEU A 52 4.42 -0.55 3.64
C LEU A 52 3.89 0.11 4.91
N VAL A 53 4.77 0.70 5.73
CA VAL A 53 4.36 1.45 6.93
C VAL A 53 3.53 2.68 6.58
N LEU A 54 3.88 3.40 5.52
CA LEU A 54 3.11 4.56 5.05
C LEU A 54 1.73 4.15 4.51
N ASP A 55 1.69 3.07 3.74
CA ASP A 55 0.46 2.54 3.14
C ASP A 55 -0.45 1.89 4.19
N ASP A 56 0.10 1.33 5.28
CA ASP A 56 -0.67 0.84 6.44
C ASP A 56 -1.51 1.95 7.08
N VAL A 57 -1.01 3.17 7.15
CA VAL A 57 -1.79 4.31 7.68
C VAL A 57 -3.03 4.57 6.81
N VAL A 58 -2.88 4.46 5.48
CA VAL A 58 -3.97 4.66 4.53
C VAL A 58 -4.97 3.51 4.63
N LEU A 59 -4.49 2.26 4.63
CA LEU A 59 -5.35 1.08 4.74
C LEU A 59 -6.10 1.02 6.06
N ALA A 60 -5.47 1.35 7.19
CA ALA A 60 -6.11 1.38 8.49
C ALA A 60 -7.28 2.38 8.54
N VAL A 61 -7.13 3.54 7.89
CA VAL A 61 -8.22 4.51 7.75
C VAL A 61 -9.32 3.97 6.84
N MET A 62 -8.96 3.36 5.71
CA MET A 62 -9.93 2.76 4.78
C MET A 62 -10.75 1.64 5.46
N HIS A 63 -10.11 0.71 6.17
CA HIS A 63 -10.82 -0.37 6.86
C HIS A 63 -11.54 0.10 8.13
N GLY A 64 -11.15 1.26 8.68
CA GLY A 64 -11.84 1.91 9.80
C GLY A 64 -13.15 2.61 9.42
N VAL A 65 -13.48 2.73 8.14
CA VAL A 65 -14.73 3.33 7.64
C VAL A 65 -15.57 2.30 6.88
N ALA A 66 -16.87 2.52 6.79
CA ALA A 66 -17.75 1.64 6.02
C ALA A 66 -17.40 1.66 4.52
N GLU A 67 -17.31 0.50 3.88
CA GLU A 67 -16.98 0.38 2.45
C GLU A 67 -18.00 1.08 1.53
N THR A 68 -19.22 1.30 2.01
CA THR A 68 -20.27 2.03 1.30
C THR A 68 -20.19 3.54 1.46
N SER A 69 -19.24 4.05 2.27
CA SER A 69 -19.10 5.49 2.51
C SER A 69 -18.34 6.20 1.39
N ASP A 70 -18.67 7.47 1.18
CA ASP A 70 -17.98 8.33 0.22
C ASP A 70 -16.48 8.46 0.57
N VAL A 71 -16.16 8.54 1.86
CA VAL A 71 -14.77 8.59 2.36
C VAL A 71 -13.98 7.37 1.90
N TRP A 72 -14.55 6.17 2.02
CA TRP A 72 -13.89 4.95 1.55
C TRP A 72 -13.64 4.98 0.04
N ALA A 73 -14.65 5.40 -0.73
CA ALA A 73 -14.56 5.49 -2.19
C ALA A 73 -13.50 6.50 -2.64
N GLU A 74 -13.43 7.67 -2.00
CA GLU A 74 -12.44 8.70 -2.27
C GLU A 74 -11.01 8.22 -1.98
N PHE A 75 -10.80 7.56 -0.83
CA PHE A 75 -9.49 7.01 -0.48
C PHE A 75 -9.07 5.90 -1.44
N LYS A 76 -9.99 4.99 -1.77
CA LYS A 76 -9.73 3.93 -2.74
C LYS A 76 -9.33 4.50 -4.09
N GLN A 77 -10.07 5.49 -4.60
CA GLN A 77 -9.77 6.09 -5.89
C GLN A 77 -8.44 6.85 -5.86
N ALA A 78 -8.19 7.68 -4.84
CA ALA A 78 -6.93 8.41 -4.69
C ALA A 78 -5.72 7.48 -4.60
N ARG A 79 -5.87 6.32 -3.95
CA ARG A 79 -4.84 5.28 -3.91
C ARG A 79 -4.62 4.67 -5.29
N ILE A 80 -5.67 4.28 -6.00
CA ILE A 80 -5.56 3.78 -7.39
C ILE A 80 -4.82 4.80 -8.28
N ASP A 81 -5.20 6.07 -8.22
CA ASP A 81 -4.59 7.13 -9.04
C ASP A 81 -3.10 7.31 -8.73
N ALA A 82 -2.72 7.27 -7.45
CA ALA A 82 -1.32 7.33 -7.04
C ALA A 82 -0.51 6.14 -7.57
N PHE A 83 -1.08 4.94 -7.54
CA PHE A 83 -0.47 3.72 -8.08
C PHE A 83 -0.30 3.78 -9.60
N LEU A 84 -1.33 4.17 -10.34
CA LEU A 84 -1.24 4.33 -11.80
C LEU A 84 -0.17 5.36 -12.18
N LYS A 85 -0.17 6.52 -11.53
CA LYS A 85 0.85 7.57 -11.75
C LYS A 85 2.26 7.09 -11.41
N ALA A 86 2.43 6.31 -10.34
CA ALA A 86 3.73 5.78 -9.95
C ALA A 86 4.23 4.71 -10.92
N ARG A 87 3.34 3.82 -11.39
CA ARG A 87 3.63 2.81 -12.41
C ARG A 87 4.15 3.45 -13.69
N GLU A 88 3.38 4.36 -14.28
CA GLU A 88 3.77 5.06 -15.52
C GLU A 88 5.14 5.76 -15.39
N SER A 89 5.46 6.26 -14.20
CA SER A 89 6.72 6.95 -13.93
C SER A 89 7.91 6.00 -13.68
N ALA A 90 7.65 4.81 -13.15
CA ALA A 90 8.64 3.76 -12.94
C ALA A 90 8.95 3.03 -14.27
N GLU A 91 7.94 2.76 -15.09
CA GLU A 91 8.07 2.10 -16.39
C GLU A 91 9.06 2.83 -17.31
N ARG A 92 9.04 4.17 -17.32
CA ARG A 92 9.97 4.99 -18.12
C ARG A 92 11.45 4.85 -17.69
N LYS A 93 11.73 4.25 -16.54
CA LYS A 93 13.08 4.16 -15.94
C LYS A 93 13.63 2.74 -15.88
N LEU A 94 12.79 1.72 -16.14
CA LEU A 94 13.15 0.32 -15.96
C LEU A 94 13.48 -0.33 -17.29
N ASP A 95 14.47 -1.23 -17.25
CA ASP A 95 14.73 -2.16 -18.34
C ASP A 95 13.63 -3.24 -18.41
N VAL A 96 13.45 -3.82 -19.61
CA VAL A 96 12.40 -4.81 -19.91
C VAL A 96 12.37 -5.97 -18.91
N ARG A 97 13.53 -6.44 -18.42
CA ARG A 97 13.62 -7.56 -17.46
C ARG A 97 13.06 -7.24 -16.07
N GLU A 98 13.13 -5.98 -15.67
CA GLU A 98 12.64 -5.52 -14.37
C GLU A 98 11.18 -5.03 -14.46
N HIS A 99 10.67 -4.81 -15.68
CA HIS A 99 9.28 -4.39 -15.93
C HIS A 99 8.27 -5.41 -15.41
N ASP A 100 8.38 -6.69 -15.78
CA ASP A 100 7.47 -7.75 -15.30
C ASP A 100 7.47 -7.90 -13.77
N ARG A 101 8.66 -7.73 -13.16
CA ARG A 101 8.85 -7.77 -11.71
C ARG A 101 8.18 -6.60 -11.02
N MET A 102 8.28 -5.41 -11.61
CA MET A 102 7.61 -4.20 -11.15
C MET A 102 6.10 -4.33 -11.26
N LEU A 103 5.57 -4.88 -12.37
CA LEU A 103 4.13 -5.09 -12.55
C LEU A 103 3.55 -6.04 -11.50
N ARG A 104 4.20 -7.19 -11.24
CA ARG A 104 3.75 -8.10 -10.17
C ARG A 104 3.76 -7.43 -8.79
N LEU A 105 4.78 -6.61 -8.51
CA LEU A 105 4.85 -5.86 -7.26
C LEU A 105 3.73 -4.82 -7.16
N HIS A 106 3.50 -4.07 -8.24
CA HIS A 106 2.40 -3.11 -8.35
C HIS A 106 1.05 -3.78 -8.07
N ASP A 107 0.78 -4.90 -8.75
CA ASP A 107 -0.50 -5.60 -8.64
C ASP A 107 -0.71 -6.22 -7.26
N HIS A 108 0.34 -6.77 -6.64
CA HIS A 108 0.31 -7.22 -5.25
C HIS A 108 -0.05 -6.08 -4.30
N LEU A 109 0.71 -4.99 -4.38
CA LEU A 109 0.54 -3.84 -3.48
C LEU A 109 -0.83 -3.18 -3.65
N LEU A 110 -1.33 -3.07 -4.88
CA LEU A 110 -2.62 -2.44 -5.15
C LEU A 110 -3.80 -3.35 -4.81
N GLY A 111 -3.74 -4.62 -5.21
CA GLY A 111 -4.92 -5.50 -5.26
C GLY A 111 -4.98 -6.61 -4.20
N TYR A 112 -3.84 -7.02 -3.63
CA TYR A 112 -3.77 -8.22 -2.77
C TYR A 112 -3.16 -7.97 -1.39
N ARG A 113 -2.60 -6.78 -1.18
CA ARG A 113 -1.96 -6.38 0.06
C ARG A 113 -2.96 -6.31 1.22
N ASN A 114 -2.52 -6.77 2.39
CA ASN A 114 -3.20 -6.53 3.66
C ASN A 114 -2.39 -5.59 4.55
N GLU A 115 -3.05 -4.98 5.55
CA GLU A 115 -2.36 -4.24 6.60
C GLU A 115 -1.32 -5.11 7.33
N ARG A 116 -0.23 -4.47 7.76
CA ARG A 116 0.85 -5.09 8.56
C ARG A 116 1.57 -6.24 7.85
N GLU A 117 1.43 -6.35 6.53
CA GLU A 117 2.23 -7.28 5.73
C GLU A 117 3.71 -6.86 5.78
N THR A 118 4.61 -7.81 5.98
CA THR A 118 6.05 -7.54 6.03
C THR A 118 6.67 -7.53 4.64
N ALA A 119 7.80 -6.84 4.47
CA ALA A 119 8.54 -6.86 3.21
C ALA A 119 8.88 -8.30 2.77
N GLU A 120 9.28 -9.17 3.70
CA GLU A 120 9.55 -10.60 3.40
C GLU A 120 8.33 -11.31 2.79
N LYS A 121 7.13 -11.13 3.36
CA LYS A 121 5.90 -11.74 2.83
C LYS A 121 5.56 -11.24 1.43
N VAL A 122 5.69 -9.93 1.21
CA VAL A 122 5.47 -9.33 -0.12
C VAL A 122 6.50 -9.85 -1.13
N LEU A 123 7.77 -9.90 -0.75
CA LEU A 123 8.84 -10.40 -1.63
C LEU A 123 8.63 -11.88 -1.97
N ASP A 124 8.22 -12.72 -1.03
CA ASP A 124 7.86 -14.12 -1.29
C ASP A 124 6.63 -14.23 -2.21
N ALA A 125 5.62 -13.39 -2.03
CA ALA A 125 4.43 -13.39 -2.89
C ALA A 125 4.74 -12.97 -4.34
N VAL A 126 5.65 -12.00 -4.53
CA VAL A 126 5.95 -11.38 -5.83
C VAL A 126 7.09 -12.07 -6.58
N TYR A 127 8.10 -12.55 -5.84
CA TYR A 127 9.36 -13.10 -6.37
C TYR A 127 9.62 -14.54 -5.95
N GLY A 128 8.84 -15.09 -5.02
CA GLY A 128 8.97 -16.48 -4.61
C GLY A 128 8.65 -17.46 -5.75
N PRO A 129 9.10 -18.72 -5.62
CA PRO A 129 8.78 -19.75 -6.60
C PRO A 129 7.25 -19.92 -6.72
N PRO A 130 6.73 -20.30 -7.91
CA PRO A 130 5.31 -20.56 -8.08
C PRO A 130 4.86 -21.58 -7.03
N ARG A 131 3.95 -21.18 -6.14
CA ARG A 131 3.42 -22.10 -5.14
C ARG A 131 2.70 -23.22 -5.88
N LYS A 132 3.14 -24.47 -5.66
CA LYS A 132 2.54 -25.67 -6.27
C LYS A 132 1.02 -25.61 -6.10
N GLY A 133 0.29 -25.50 -7.22
CA GLY A 133 -1.18 -25.58 -7.24
C GLY A 133 -1.95 -24.34 -7.71
N LYS A 134 -1.30 -23.20 -8.00
CA LYS A 134 -1.96 -22.10 -8.72
C LYS A 134 -1.38 -21.97 -10.13
N VAL A 135 -2.14 -22.48 -11.10
CA VAL A 135 -1.96 -22.16 -12.52
C VAL A 135 -2.68 -20.83 -12.75
N TYR A 136 -2.01 -19.86 -13.35
CA TYR A 136 -2.60 -18.59 -13.77
C TYR A 136 -3.65 -18.81 -14.86
#